data_AF-A0A950QK74-F1
#
_entry.id   AF-A0A950QK74-F1
#
_cell.length_a   1.000
_cell.length_b   1.000
_cell.length_c   1.000
_cell.angle_alpha   90.00
_cell.angle_beta   90.00
_cell.angle_gamma   90.00
#
_symmetry.space_group_name_H-M   'P 1'
#
loop_
_entity.id
_entity.type
_entity.pdbx_description
1 polymer ?
#
loop_
_entity_poly.entity_id
_entity_poly.type
_entity_poly.pdbx_seq_one_letter_code
_entity_poly.pdbx_strand_id
1 'polypeptide(L)'
;MHHITYLPSLAAVFGLFSSAAQADFSLSKKPTHDVSCSAGVCMPTAKSANLNVSELTNMLSAGDVIIESGNGNQTTPSITVADAFGWSSTSRLTLQAKKDIAVKAPMTVAGTGALTLTYSDSGTDGDLKFLDKGKIDFWDTSSSLIINNSRYVLINDLRILDDAVKDDPSGMYAFSEDHDALLDGSYNRSPVSTGLQGVIEGLGHTISNLSVKTKRPAALVAQSSGTIRDLLLLNVFIKSHGGSAGGIVADNSGLLIGDTANGKILRLGNGPAGGIAGTNTGTIFRCDSSGTVAGSPAGGIVGSLSSGVLEASASSANVSG
;
A
#
# COMPACT_ATOMS: atom_id res chain seq x y z
N MET A 1 27.98 40.57 -18.08
CA MET A 1 28.05 39.19 -18.59
C MET A 1 28.07 38.26 -17.38
N HIS A 2 26.91 37.76 -16.96
CA HIS A 2 26.80 36.85 -15.83
C HIS A 2 26.97 35.41 -16.31
N HIS A 3 28.01 34.74 -15.81
CA HIS A 3 28.27 33.33 -16.03
C HIS A 3 27.27 32.49 -15.22
N ILE A 4 26.47 31.70 -15.93
CA ILE A 4 25.63 30.63 -15.37
C ILE A 4 26.48 29.36 -15.34
N THR A 5 26.86 28.90 -14.15
CA THR A 5 27.49 27.60 -13.93
C THR A 5 26.39 26.56 -13.72
N TYR A 6 26.25 25.63 -14.68
CA TYR A 6 25.37 24.47 -14.57
C TYR A 6 25.96 23.47 -13.57
N LEU A 7 25.20 23.11 -12.53
CA LEU A 7 25.47 21.95 -11.68
C LEU A 7 25.15 20.66 -12.46
N PRO A 8 25.96 19.60 -12.35
CA PRO A 8 25.65 18.34 -13.00
C PRO A 8 24.47 17.66 -12.29
N SER A 9 23.53 17.17 -13.09
CA SER A 9 22.42 16.33 -12.67
C SER A 9 22.94 15.08 -11.95
N LEU A 10 22.51 14.88 -10.71
CA LEU A 10 22.74 13.65 -9.95
C LEU A 10 21.95 12.52 -10.63
N ALA A 11 22.62 11.63 -11.34
CA ALA A 11 22.02 10.40 -11.83
C ALA A 11 21.73 9.51 -10.61
N ALA A 12 20.45 9.26 -10.34
CA ALA A 12 20.03 8.26 -9.37
C ALA A 12 20.57 6.89 -9.82
N VAL A 13 21.46 6.31 -9.02
CA VAL A 13 21.90 4.93 -9.20
C VAL A 13 20.72 4.04 -8.76
N PHE A 14 19.82 3.74 -9.69
CA PHE A 14 18.93 2.60 -9.53
C PHE A 14 19.80 1.35 -9.56
N GLY A 15 20.07 0.78 -8.39
CA GLY A 15 20.57 -0.57 -8.28
C GLY A 15 19.55 -1.50 -8.93
N LEU A 16 19.83 -1.93 -10.16
CA LEU A 16 19.12 -3.01 -10.82
C LEU A 16 19.43 -4.29 -10.03
N PHE A 17 18.62 -4.57 -9.01
CA PHE A 17 18.44 -5.94 -8.57
C PHE A 17 17.75 -6.65 -9.73
N SER A 18 18.50 -7.42 -10.51
CA SER A 18 17.90 -8.43 -11.37
C SER A 18 17.14 -9.39 -10.47
N SER A 19 15.84 -9.16 -10.31
CA SER A 19 14.96 -10.17 -9.72
C SER A 19 15.09 -11.40 -10.61
N ALA A 20 15.74 -12.45 -10.11
CA ALA A 20 15.61 -13.76 -10.73
C ALA A 20 14.11 -13.98 -10.94
N ALA A 21 13.70 -14.30 -12.16
CA ALA A 21 12.30 -14.58 -12.46
C ALA A 21 11.86 -15.73 -11.54
N GLN A 22 11.16 -15.37 -10.47
CA GLN A 22 10.74 -16.32 -9.47
C GLN A 22 9.66 -17.18 -10.13
N ALA A 23 9.80 -18.50 -10.03
CA ALA A 23 8.81 -19.42 -10.58
C ALA A 23 7.52 -19.26 -9.77
N ASP A 24 6.53 -18.58 -10.36
CA ASP A 24 5.27 -18.19 -9.73
C ASP A 24 4.08 -18.71 -10.54
N PHE A 25 2.91 -18.76 -9.89
CA PHE A 25 1.64 -19.00 -10.58
C PHE A 25 1.19 -17.64 -11.09
N SER A 26 1.46 -17.40 -12.37
CA SER A 26 1.26 -16.11 -13.01
C SER A 26 -0.15 -15.99 -13.57
N LEU A 27 -0.82 -14.89 -13.27
CA LEU A 27 -2.00 -14.40 -13.97
C LEU A 27 -1.52 -13.36 -14.99
N SER A 28 -1.47 -13.72 -16.27
CA SER A 28 -0.94 -12.83 -17.32
C SER A 28 -1.67 -12.95 -18.65
N LYS A 29 -1.29 -12.14 -19.65
CA LYS A 29 -1.80 -12.23 -21.02
C LYS A 29 -1.15 -13.35 -21.84
N LYS A 30 -0.13 -14.03 -21.30
CA LYS A 30 0.51 -15.17 -21.98
C LYS A 30 -0.45 -16.36 -22.08
N PRO A 31 -0.21 -17.32 -23.00
CA PRO A 31 -1.03 -18.52 -23.11
C PRO A 31 -1.08 -19.30 -21.79
N THR A 32 -2.22 -19.95 -21.52
CA THR A 32 -2.34 -20.84 -20.36
C THR A 32 -1.46 -22.06 -20.55
N HIS A 33 -0.67 -22.40 -19.52
CA HIS A 33 0.11 -23.63 -19.46
C HIS A 33 0.34 -24.05 -18.02
N ASP A 34 0.41 -25.37 -17.79
CA ASP A 34 0.64 -25.97 -16.48
C ASP A 34 -0.38 -25.53 -15.40
N VAL A 35 -1.64 -25.40 -15.80
CA VAL A 35 -2.77 -25.09 -14.92
C VAL A 35 -3.87 -26.13 -15.12
N SER A 36 -4.42 -26.64 -14.01
CA SER A 36 -5.64 -27.45 -14.01
C SER A 36 -6.78 -26.62 -13.43
N CYS A 37 -7.87 -26.46 -14.19
CA CYS A 37 -9.07 -25.78 -13.72
C CYS A 37 -10.26 -26.75 -13.72
N SER A 38 -10.92 -26.91 -12.58
CA SER A 38 -12.10 -27.76 -12.43
C SER A 38 -13.08 -27.11 -11.46
N ALA A 39 -14.36 -27.03 -11.86
CA ALA A 39 -15.44 -26.48 -11.04
C ALA A 39 -15.14 -25.09 -10.43
N GLY A 40 -14.51 -24.20 -11.21
CA GLY A 40 -14.15 -22.84 -10.76
C GLY A 40 -12.89 -22.76 -9.91
N VAL A 41 -12.19 -23.86 -9.67
CA VAL A 41 -10.92 -23.89 -8.93
C VAL A 41 -9.77 -24.14 -9.91
N CYS A 42 -8.79 -23.25 -9.94
CA CYS A 42 -7.59 -23.35 -10.78
C CYS A 42 -6.34 -23.49 -9.91
N MET A 43 -5.50 -24.48 -10.23
CA MET A 43 -4.26 -24.78 -9.52
C MET A 43 -3.09 -24.97 -10.49
N PRO A 44 -1.86 -24.57 -10.11
CA PRO A 44 -0.68 -24.81 -10.93
C PRO A 44 -0.29 -26.29 -10.85
N THR A 45 0.14 -26.88 -11.97
CA THR A 45 0.66 -28.25 -12.05
C THR A 45 2.19 -28.30 -12.18
N ALA A 46 2.84 -27.14 -12.29
CA ALA A 46 4.30 -26.99 -12.32
C ALA A 46 4.76 -25.73 -11.56
N LYS A 47 6.07 -25.57 -11.38
CA LYS A 47 6.66 -24.41 -10.68
C LYS A 47 6.44 -23.09 -11.44
N SER A 48 6.43 -23.16 -12.77
CA SER A 48 6.16 -22.04 -13.65
C SER A 48 4.84 -22.33 -14.36
N ALA A 49 3.75 -21.81 -13.82
CA ALA A 49 2.43 -21.98 -14.39
C ALA A 49 1.87 -20.61 -14.77
N ASN A 50 1.07 -20.57 -15.83
CA ASN A 50 0.41 -19.34 -16.22
C ASN A 50 -1.07 -19.61 -16.53
N LEU A 51 -1.96 -18.80 -15.96
CA LEU A 51 -3.35 -18.71 -16.35
C LEU A 51 -3.55 -17.44 -17.16
N ASN A 52 -4.08 -17.57 -18.37
CA ASN A 52 -4.42 -16.43 -19.21
C ASN A 52 -5.55 -15.62 -18.58
N VAL A 53 -5.36 -14.31 -18.44
CA VAL A 53 -6.36 -13.43 -17.80
C VAL A 53 -7.67 -13.33 -18.58
N SER A 54 -7.69 -13.55 -19.89
CA SER A 54 -8.94 -13.61 -20.66
C SER A 54 -9.72 -14.90 -20.39
N GLU A 55 -9.03 -16.02 -20.14
CA GLU A 55 -9.69 -17.25 -19.71
C GLU A 55 -10.25 -17.09 -18.30
N LEU A 56 -9.48 -16.47 -17.39
CA LEU A 56 -9.94 -16.16 -16.04
C LEU A 56 -11.20 -15.27 -16.04
N THR A 57 -11.23 -14.19 -16.84
CA THR A 57 -12.40 -13.31 -16.89
C THR A 57 -13.60 -13.99 -17.54
N ASN A 58 -13.39 -14.89 -18.51
CA ASN A 58 -14.45 -15.75 -19.02
C ASN A 58 -15.00 -16.70 -17.94
N MET A 59 -14.15 -17.30 -17.11
CA MET A 59 -14.59 -18.11 -15.96
C MET A 59 -15.38 -17.27 -14.96
N LEU A 60 -14.91 -16.06 -14.64
CA LEU A 60 -15.61 -15.13 -13.75
C LEU A 60 -16.96 -14.67 -14.31
N SER A 61 -17.15 -14.67 -15.63
CA SER A 61 -18.47 -14.41 -16.22
C SER A 61 -19.48 -15.54 -15.97
N ALA A 62 -19.00 -16.76 -15.72
CA ALA A 62 -19.82 -17.94 -15.46
C ALA A 62 -20.07 -18.20 -13.97
N GLY A 63 -19.19 -17.74 -13.08
CA GLY A 63 -19.36 -17.87 -11.63
C GLY A 63 -18.10 -17.50 -10.84
N ASP A 64 -18.10 -17.79 -9.55
CA ASP A 64 -16.96 -17.56 -8.68
C ASP A 64 -15.75 -18.40 -9.11
N VAL A 65 -14.55 -17.83 -8.94
CA VAL A 65 -13.29 -18.48 -9.28
C VAL A 65 -12.34 -18.44 -8.09
N ILE A 66 -11.70 -19.57 -7.80
CA ILE A 66 -10.64 -19.72 -6.81
C ILE A 66 -9.35 -20.06 -7.55
N ILE A 67 -8.31 -19.25 -7.32
CA ILE A 67 -6.95 -19.49 -7.77
C ILE A 67 -6.16 -19.90 -6.54
N GLU A 68 -5.74 -21.17 -6.48
CA GLU A 68 -4.92 -21.67 -5.38
C GLU A 68 -3.48 -21.84 -5.84
N SER A 69 -2.53 -21.35 -5.05
CA SER A 69 -1.13 -21.68 -5.27
C SER A 69 -0.85 -23.14 -4.92
N GLY A 70 0.30 -23.63 -5.37
CA GLY A 70 0.88 -24.86 -4.88
C GLY A 70 1.48 -24.74 -3.47
N ASN A 71 2.26 -25.73 -3.07
CA ASN A 71 2.89 -25.82 -1.74
C ASN A 71 4.41 -25.61 -1.74
N GLY A 72 5.00 -25.21 -2.88
CA GLY A 72 6.46 -25.07 -3.04
C GLY A 72 7.19 -26.37 -3.42
N ASN A 73 6.49 -27.51 -3.45
CA ASN A 73 7.03 -28.78 -3.95
C ASN A 73 6.48 -29.07 -5.35
N GLN A 74 7.35 -28.99 -6.37
CA GLN A 74 7.01 -29.11 -7.80
C GLN A 74 6.04 -28.06 -8.37
N THR A 75 5.37 -27.31 -7.49
CA THR A 75 4.47 -26.18 -7.76
C THR A 75 4.93 -24.99 -6.92
N THR A 76 4.49 -23.79 -7.25
CA THR A 76 4.89 -22.55 -6.59
C THR A 76 3.92 -22.14 -5.45
N PRO A 77 4.41 -21.62 -4.31
CA PRO A 77 3.57 -21.21 -3.20
C PRO A 77 3.02 -19.78 -3.32
N SER A 78 3.39 -19.06 -4.38
CA SER A 78 3.01 -17.65 -4.58
C SER A 78 2.17 -17.46 -5.84
N ILE A 79 1.29 -16.47 -5.80
CA ILE A 79 0.49 -16.03 -6.95
C ILE A 79 0.99 -14.66 -7.38
N THR A 80 1.18 -14.46 -8.68
CA THR A 80 1.62 -13.18 -9.24
C THR A 80 0.62 -12.68 -10.27
N VAL A 81 0.00 -11.52 -10.01
CA VAL A 81 -0.78 -10.76 -11.00
C VAL A 81 0.19 -9.96 -11.86
N ALA A 82 0.54 -10.49 -13.02
CA ALA A 82 1.59 -9.96 -13.88
C ALA A 82 1.09 -8.97 -14.94
N ASP A 83 -0.13 -9.17 -15.46
CA ASP A 83 -0.77 -8.26 -16.41
C ASP A 83 -2.12 -7.80 -15.90
N ALA A 84 -2.54 -6.61 -16.36
CA ALA A 84 -3.79 -6.01 -15.95
C ALA A 84 -5.00 -6.78 -16.46
N PHE A 85 -6.02 -6.91 -15.61
CA PHE A 85 -7.32 -7.48 -15.96
C PHE A 85 -8.43 -6.95 -15.02
N GLY A 86 -9.68 -7.14 -15.43
CA GLY A 86 -10.82 -6.81 -14.58
C GLY A 86 -12.07 -7.55 -15.02
N TRP A 87 -13.06 -7.63 -14.13
CA TRP A 87 -14.35 -8.29 -14.38
C TRP A 87 -15.50 -7.43 -13.85
N SER A 88 -16.64 -7.50 -14.53
CA SER A 88 -17.85 -6.74 -14.19
C SER A 88 -19.01 -7.62 -13.71
N SER A 89 -18.83 -8.94 -13.72
CA SER A 89 -19.81 -9.87 -13.16
C SER A 89 -19.88 -9.72 -11.63
N THR A 90 -20.96 -10.23 -11.03
CA THR A 90 -21.15 -10.28 -9.57
C THR A 90 -20.26 -11.32 -8.88
N SER A 91 -19.44 -12.04 -9.65
CA SER A 91 -18.65 -13.16 -9.17
C SER A 91 -17.51 -12.72 -8.25
N ARG A 92 -17.15 -13.61 -7.34
CA ARG A 92 -15.99 -13.49 -6.47
C ARG A 92 -14.76 -14.11 -7.11
N LEU A 93 -13.69 -13.34 -7.21
CA LEU A 93 -12.34 -13.88 -7.37
C LEU A 93 -11.74 -14.15 -5.99
N THR A 94 -11.20 -15.35 -5.79
CA THR A 94 -10.45 -15.71 -4.58
C THR A 94 -9.03 -16.07 -4.98
N LEU A 95 -8.04 -15.37 -4.46
CA LEU A 95 -6.62 -15.73 -4.59
C LEU A 95 -6.16 -16.34 -3.25
N GLN A 96 -5.76 -17.61 -3.27
CA GLN A 96 -5.26 -18.32 -2.09
C GLN A 96 -3.81 -18.73 -2.29
N ALA A 97 -2.89 -17.94 -1.77
CA ALA A 97 -1.46 -18.23 -1.80
C ALA A 97 -0.99 -18.81 -0.46
N LYS A 98 -0.15 -19.85 -0.53
CA LYS A 98 0.54 -20.39 0.65
C LYS A 98 1.61 -19.45 1.19
N LYS A 99 2.17 -18.60 0.33
CA LYS A 99 3.16 -17.58 0.67
C LYS A 99 2.72 -16.17 0.25
N ASP A 100 3.12 -15.70 -0.92
CA ASP A 100 2.91 -14.31 -1.34
C ASP A 100 1.80 -14.18 -2.37
N ILE A 101 1.08 -13.05 -2.35
CA ILE A 101 0.34 -12.53 -3.49
C ILE A 101 1.08 -11.28 -3.96
N ALA A 102 1.65 -11.30 -5.16
CA ALA A 102 2.32 -10.14 -5.75
C ALA A 102 1.47 -9.53 -6.85
N VAL A 103 1.10 -8.25 -6.69
CA VAL A 103 0.35 -7.48 -7.68
C VAL A 103 1.33 -6.55 -8.40
N LYS A 104 1.58 -6.81 -9.69
CA LYS A 104 2.49 -6.03 -10.53
C LYS A 104 1.78 -5.13 -11.54
N ALA A 105 0.50 -5.43 -11.78
CA ALA A 105 -0.35 -4.70 -12.72
C ALA A 105 -1.78 -4.56 -12.14
N PRO A 106 -2.56 -3.57 -12.59
CA PRO A 106 -3.90 -3.31 -12.06
C PRO A 106 -4.85 -4.51 -12.16
N MET A 107 -5.51 -4.84 -11.05
CA MET A 107 -6.65 -5.75 -11.01
C MET A 107 -7.90 -4.94 -10.68
N THR A 108 -8.95 -5.01 -11.49
CA THR A 108 -10.13 -4.15 -11.31
C THR A 108 -11.41 -4.96 -11.10
N VAL A 109 -12.07 -4.75 -9.97
CA VAL A 109 -13.46 -5.15 -9.75
C VAL A 109 -14.35 -4.09 -10.40
N ALA A 110 -14.65 -4.27 -11.69
CA ALA A 110 -15.28 -3.29 -12.58
C ALA A 110 -16.82 -3.32 -12.58
N GLY A 111 -17.41 -4.02 -11.62
CA GLY A 111 -18.85 -4.16 -11.38
C GLY A 111 -19.07 -4.66 -9.95
N THR A 112 -20.28 -5.07 -9.58
CA THR A 112 -20.62 -5.45 -8.19
C THR A 112 -20.08 -6.82 -7.77
N GLY A 113 -18.86 -7.16 -8.20
CA GLY A 113 -18.17 -8.39 -7.87
C GLY A 113 -17.55 -8.35 -6.47
N ALA A 114 -16.72 -9.34 -6.19
CA ALA A 114 -16.04 -9.42 -4.90
C ALA A 114 -14.63 -9.99 -5.02
N LEU A 115 -13.80 -9.69 -4.04
CA LEU A 115 -12.43 -10.17 -3.98
C LEU A 115 -12.13 -10.77 -2.61
N THR A 116 -11.49 -11.93 -2.61
CA THR A 116 -10.87 -12.51 -1.43
C THR A 116 -9.39 -12.75 -1.70
N LEU A 117 -8.53 -12.26 -0.81
CA LEU A 117 -7.09 -12.48 -0.83
C LEU A 117 -6.69 -13.22 0.44
N THR A 118 -6.13 -14.41 0.29
CA THR A 118 -5.53 -15.16 1.40
C THR A 118 -4.08 -15.42 1.04
N TYR A 119 -3.16 -14.94 1.87
CA TYR A 119 -1.73 -15.18 1.75
C TYR A 119 -1.21 -15.71 3.08
N SER A 120 0.00 -16.28 3.10
CA SER A 120 0.54 -16.97 4.29
C SER A 120 -0.37 -18.07 4.85
N ASP A 121 -1.18 -18.73 4.01
CA ASP A 121 -2.21 -19.69 4.43
C ASP A 121 -1.65 -20.94 5.15
N SER A 122 -0.33 -21.15 5.16
CA SER A 122 0.35 -22.21 5.92
C SER A 122 1.29 -21.70 7.03
N GLY A 123 1.15 -20.44 7.48
CA GLY A 123 2.01 -19.84 8.51
C GLY A 123 3.44 -19.53 8.04
N THR A 124 3.65 -19.39 6.73
CA THR A 124 4.94 -18.95 6.18
C THR A 124 5.04 -17.42 6.16
N ASP A 125 6.26 -16.88 6.19
CA ASP A 125 6.54 -15.44 6.03
C ASP A 125 6.22 -15.01 4.59
N GLY A 126 4.97 -14.61 4.39
CA GLY A 126 4.36 -14.28 3.12
C GLY A 126 3.53 -13.02 3.26
N ASP A 127 3.28 -12.34 2.14
CA ASP A 127 2.68 -11.02 2.16
C ASP A 127 1.86 -10.72 0.90
N LEU A 128 0.96 -9.75 1.02
CA LEU A 128 0.35 -9.06 -0.11
C LEU A 128 1.29 -7.92 -0.53
N LYS A 129 1.79 -7.96 -1.77
CA LYS A 129 2.82 -7.03 -2.24
C LYS A 129 2.35 -6.28 -3.46
N PHE A 130 2.45 -4.95 -3.42
CA PHE A 130 2.23 -4.10 -4.58
C PHE A 130 3.58 -3.67 -5.17
N LEU A 131 3.80 -4.00 -6.44
CA LEU A 131 5.05 -3.79 -7.16
C LEU A 131 4.77 -3.02 -8.45
N ASP A 132 5.76 -2.29 -8.96
CA ASP A 132 5.69 -1.57 -10.23
C ASP A 132 4.47 -0.62 -10.31
N LYS A 133 3.42 -1.00 -11.06
CA LYS A 133 2.14 -0.27 -11.18
C LYS A 133 0.96 -1.08 -10.67
N GLY A 134 1.24 -2.08 -9.83
CA GLY A 134 0.23 -2.94 -9.24
C GLY A 134 -0.66 -2.17 -8.30
N LYS A 135 -1.96 -2.34 -8.47
CA LYS A 135 -3.01 -1.85 -7.58
C LYS A 135 -4.27 -2.68 -7.75
N ILE A 136 -5.19 -2.59 -6.79
CA ILE A 136 -6.49 -3.27 -6.88
C ILE A 136 -7.61 -2.23 -6.81
N ASP A 137 -8.18 -1.89 -7.97
CA ASP A 137 -9.26 -0.92 -8.07
C ASP A 137 -10.64 -1.59 -7.85
N PHE A 138 -11.54 -0.89 -7.14
CA PHE A 138 -12.96 -1.21 -7.07
C PHE A 138 -13.77 -0.06 -7.65
N TRP A 139 -14.74 -0.36 -8.52
CA TRP A 139 -15.60 0.67 -9.13
C TRP A 139 -16.60 1.30 -8.13
N ASP A 140 -16.83 0.65 -6.99
CA ASP A 140 -17.72 1.09 -5.93
C ASP A 140 -17.13 0.80 -4.54
N THR A 141 -17.78 1.31 -3.49
CA THR A 141 -17.40 1.07 -2.08
C THR A 141 -18.29 0.02 -1.39
N SER A 142 -19.17 -0.65 -2.14
CA SER A 142 -20.13 -1.65 -1.62
C SER A 142 -19.70 -3.09 -1.86
N SER A 143 -18.77 -3.29 -2.80
CA SER A 143 -18.19 -4.55 -3.19
C SER A 143 -17.47 -5.19 -2.02
N SER A 144 -17.51 -6.52 -1.97
CA SER A 144 -16.93 -7.24 -0.84
C SER A 144 -15.44 -7.48 -1.05
N LEU A 145 -14.63 -6.90 -0.18
CA LEU A 145 -13.22 -7.23 -0.01
C LEU A 145 -12.99 -8.03 1.28
N ILE A 146 -12.30 -9.15 1.17
CA ILE A 146 -11.84 -9.96 2.29
C ILE A 146 -10.34 -10.19 2.13
N ILE A 147 -9.54 -9.88 3.16
CA ILE A 147 -8.10 -10.17 3.18
C ILE A 147 -7.79 -10.94 4.46
N ASN A 148 -7.17 -12.11 4.33
CA ASN A 148 -6.85 -13.02 5.44
C ASN A 148 -8.02 -13.17 6.43
N ASN A 149 -9.19 -13.51 5.87
CA ASN A 149 -10.44 -13.74 6.58
C ASN A 149 -11.04 -12.51 7.31
N SER A 150 -10.47 -11.32 7.12
CA SER A 150 -10.99 -10.05 7.64
C SER A 150 -11.73 -9.30 6.55
N ARG A 151 -12.92 -8.77 6.86
CA ARG A 151 -13.71 -7.97 5.91
C ARG A 151 -13.28 -6.51 5.98
N TYR A 152 -12.98 -5.92 4.83
CA TYR A 152 -12.59 -4.52 4.71
C TYR A 152 -13.77 -3.67 4.26
N VAL A 153 -13.89 -2.49 4.83
CA VAL A 153 -14.74 -1.40 4.34
C VAL A 153 -13.95 -0.65 3.28
N LEU A 154 -14.51 -0.56 2.07
CA LEU A 154 -13.92 0.19 0.97
C LEU A 154 -14.18 1.68 1.14
N ILE A 155 -13.15 2.50 0.94
CA ILE A 155 -13.15 3.94 1.15
C ILE A 155 -12.57 4.64 -0.08
N ASN A 156 -13.17 5.77 -0.48
CA ASN A 156 -12.67 6.60 -1.58
C ASN A 156 -12.55 8.09 -1.23
N ASP A 157 -12.73 8.46 0.03
CA ASP A 157 -12.63 9.85 0.49
C ASP A 157 -12.08 9.89 1.92
N LEU A 158 -11.20 10.86 2.18
CA LEU A 158 -10.52 10.97 3.48
C LEU A 158 -11.43 11.40 4.63
N ARG A 159 -12.55 12.09 4.38
CA ARG A 159 -13.55 12.41 5.40
C ARG A 159 -14.34 11.16 5.76
N ILE A 160 -14.70 10.35 4.78
CA ILE A 160 -15.34 9.04 5.01
C ILE A 160 -14.40 8.15 5.84
N LEU A 161 -13.09 8.17 5.56
CA LEU A 161 -12.11 7.46 6.37
C LEU A 161 -12.07 7.97 7.82
N ASP A 162 -12.02 9.29 8.06
CA ASP A 162 -12.01 9.87 9.42
C ASP A 162 -13.27 9.48 10.20
N ASP A 163 -14.45 9.57 9.57
CA ASP A 163 -15.72 9.20 10.19
C ASP A 163 -15.76 7.70 10.52
N ALA A 164 -15.31 6.84 9.60
CA ALA A 164 -15.28 5.39 9.82
C ALA A 164 -14.32 5.00 10.96
N VAL A 165 -13.09 5.53 10.97
CA VAL A 165 -12.11 5.27 12.05
C VAL A 165 -12.58 5.85 13.39
N LYS A 166 -13.34 6.94 13.38
CA LYS A 166 -13.93 7.50 14.60
C LYS A 166 -15.01 6.59 15.18
N ASP A 167 -15.82 5.97 14.34
CA ASP A 167 -16.89 5.07 14.75
C ASP A 167 -16.35 3.69 15.18
N ASP A 168 -15.36 3.17 14.46
CA ASP A 168 -14.65 1.92 14.81
C ASP A 168 -13.13 2.06 14.60
N PRO A 169 -12.38 2.47 15.64
CA PRO A 169 -10.93 2.59 15.55
C PRO A 169 -10.20 1.27 15.27
N SER A 170 -10.84 0.13 15.55
CA SER A 170 -10.31 -1.22 15.34
C SER A 170 -10.72 -1.82 13.99
N GLY A 171 -11.48 -1.07 13.17
CA GLY A 171 -11.97 -1.50 11.87
C GLY A 171 -10.89 -1.71 10.81
N MET A 172 -11.27 -2.39 9.74
CA MET A 172 -10.41 -2.69 8.59
C MET A 172 -10.88 -1.87 7.39
N TYR A 173 -10.02 -0.97 6.91
CA TYR A 173 -10.34 -0.01 5.85
C TYR A 173 -9.39 -0.20 4.67
N ALA A 174 -9.92 -0.16 3.46
CA ALA A 174 -9.12 -0.25 2.25
C ALA A 174 -9.50 0.85 1.26
N PHE A 175 -8.52 1.47 0.61
CA PHE A 175 -8.82 2.39 -0.49
C PHE A 175 -9.31 1.61 -1.72
N SER A 176 -10.40 2.08 -2.35
CA SER A 176 -10.93 1.49 -3.59
C SER A 176 -10.35 2.09 -4.85
N GLU A 177 -9.80 3.30 -4.76
CA GLU A 177 -9.26 4.08 -5.87
C GLU A 177 -8.21 5.08 -5.37
N ASP A 178 -7.48 5.69 -6.32
CA ASP A 178 -6.57 6.79 -6.03
C ASP A 178 -7.37 8.03 -5.60
N HIS A 179 -6.89 8.77 -4.59
CA HIS A 179 -7.54 9.97 -4.07
C HIS A 179 -6.72 11.23 -4.33
N ASP A 180 -7.30 12.22 -5.02
CA ASP A 180 -6.67 13.54 -5.17
C ASP A 180 -7.22 14.52 -4.13
N ALA A 181 -6.44 14.78 -3.08
CA ALA A 181 -6.80 15.66 -1.98
C ALA A 181 -6.68 17.16 -2.33
N LEU A 182 -6.39 17.54 -3.59
CA LEU A 182 -6.34 18.94 -4.00
C LEU A 182 -7.69 19.65 -3.75
N LEU A 183 -8.80 18.96 -4.03
CA LEU A 183 -10.15 19.50 -3.86
C LEU A 183 -10.64 19.46 -2.40
N ASP A 184 -9.99 18.69 -1.54
CA ASP A 184 -10.27 18.67 -0.10
C ASP A 184 -9.90 20.00 0.57
N GLY A 185 -8.94 20.72 -0.04
CA GLY A 185 -8.32 21.90 0.52
C GLY A 185 -7.30 21.58 1.61
N SER A 186 -6.97 22.58 2.44
CA SER A 186 -6.00 22.39 3.51
C SER A 186 -6.69 21.95 4.80
N TYR A 187 -6.32 20.77 5.29
CA TYR A 187 -6.77 20.23 6.55
C TYR A 187 -6.12 20.98 7.73
N ASN A 188 -6.92 21.31 8.75
CA ASN A 188 -6.46 21.97 9.98
C ASN A 188 -6.10 20.99 11.12
N ARG A 189 -6.16 19.69 10.85
CA ARG A 189 -5.74 18.54 11.66
C ARG A 189 -5.36 17.39 10.71
N SER A 190 -4.72 16.32 11.18
CA SER A 190 -4.55 15.12 10.36
C SER A 190 -5.91 14.60 9.87
N PRO A 191 -6.07 14.18 8.59
CA PRO A 191 -7.32 13.63 8.08
C PRO A 191 -7.89 12.54 8.98
N VAL A 192 -7.10 11.54 9.36
CA VAL A 192 -7.49 10.57 10.39
C VAL A 192 -6.99 11.08 11.74
N SER A 193 -7.91 11.62 12.52
CA SER A 193 -7.58 12.32 13.77
C SER A 193 -7.75 11.47 15.04
N THR A 194 -8.58 10.43 14.96
CA THR A 194 -8.73 9.39 15.98
C THR A 194 -7.56 8.41 15.90
N GLY A 195 -7.09 7.90 17.04
CA GLY A 195 -6.01 6.91 17.06
C GLY A 195 -6.44 5.59 16.42
N LEU A 196 -5.79 5.22 15.32
CA LEU A 196 -6.06 3.98 14.59
C LEU A 196 -5.54 2.77 15.38
N GLN A 197 -6.40 1.77 15.58
CA GLN A 197 -6.06 0.48 16.20
C GLN A 197 -6.16 -0.68 15.20
N GLY A 198 -6.98 -0.53 14.17
CA GLY A 198 -7.22 -1.51 13.11
C GLY A 198 -6.25 -1.37 11.93
N VAL A 199 -6.77 -1.50 10.70
CA VAL A 199 -5.93 -1.51 9.49
C VAL A 199 -6.39 -0.45 8.49
N ILE A 200 -5.44 0.28 7.93
CA ILE A 200 -5.60 1.01 6.66
C ILE A 200 -4.75 0.31 5.61
N GLU A 201 -5.41 -0.26 4.61
CA GLU A 201 -4.83 -0.96 3.48
C GLU A 201 -4.91 -0.06 2.23
N GLY A 202 -3.76 0.28 1.66
CA GLY A 202 -3.68 1.14 0.48
C GLY A 202 -4.02 0.41 -0.81
N LEU A 203 -3.91 -0.91 -0.88
CA LEU A 203 -4.06 -1.69 -2.12
C LEU A 203 -3.21 -1.17 -3.30
N GLY A 204 -2.07 -0.53 -3.00
CA GLY A 204 -1.22 0.13 -4.00
C GLY A 204 -1.76 1.48 -4.49
N HIS A 205 -2.78 2.05 -3.84
CA HIS A 205 -3.36 3.34 -4.23
C HIS A 205 -2.53 4.52 -3.78
N THR A 206 -2.71 5.61 -4.53
CA THR A 206 -2.09 6.89 -4.26
C THR A 206 -3.07 7.87 -3.63
N ILE A 207 -2.63 8.57 -2.58
CA ILE A 207 -3.23 9.84 -2.16
C ILE A 207 -2.31 10.98 -2.60
N SER A 208 -2.80 11.83 -3.48
CA SER A 208 -2.06 12.96 -4.02
C SER A 208 -2.44 14.28 -3.36
N ASN A 209 -1.52 15.24 -3.33
CA ASN A 209 -1.78 16.65 -3.02
C ASN A 209 -2.32 16.93 -1.60
N LEU A 210 -2.19 15.97 -0.67
CA LEU A 210 -2.63 16.15 0.71
C LEU A 210 -1.94 17.36 1.36
N SER A 211 -2.73 18.31 1.87
CA SER A 211 -2.21 19.49 2.57
C SER A 211 -2.72 19.56 4.01
N VAL A 212 -1.84 19.39 5.00
CA VAL A 212 -2.17 19.49 6.43
C VAL A 212 -1.40 20.66 7.06
N LYS A 213 -2.12 21.59 7.69
CA LYS A 213 -1.55 22.75 8.39
C LYS A 213 -2.18 22.90 9.76
N THR A 214 -1.45 22.54 10.81
CA THR A 214 -2.02 22.49 12.16
C THR A 214 -1.02 22.88 13.26
N LYS A 215 -1.53 23.05 14.49
CA LYS A 215 -0.75 23.27 15.72
C LYS A 215 -0.61 21.99 16.57
N ARG A 216 -1.03 20.85 16.03
CA ARG A 216 -1.05 19.52 16.64
C ARG A 216 -0.10 18.59 15.87
N PRO A 217 0.13 17.33 16.32
CA PRO A 217 0.76 16.34 15.46
C PRO A 217 0.10 16.32 14.07
N ALA A 218 0.90 16.20 13.01
CA ALA A 218 0.42 16.32 11.64
C ALA A 218 0.98 15.23 10.73
N ALA A 219 0.08 14.52 10.05
CA ALA A 219 0.34 13.54 9.01
C ALA A 219 -1.00 13.19 8.33
N LEU A 220 -1.06 12.15 7.48
CA LEU A 220 -2.34 11.54 7.10
C LEU A 220 -3.09 11.01 8.35
N VAL A 221 -2.38 10.25 9.20
CA VAL A 221 -2.91 9.68 10.45
C VAL A 221 -2.24 10.31 11.65
N ALA A 222 -3.00 10.82 12.62
CA ALA A 222 -2.41 11.45 13.80
C ALA A 222 -1.61 10.44 14.64
N GLN A 223 -2.23 9.30 14.99
CA GLN A 223 -1.63 8.28 15.84
C GLN A 223 -2.09 6.90 15.38
N SER A 224 -1.20 5.92 15.42
CA SER A 224 -1.54 4.53 15.09
C SER A 224 -0.88 3.55 16.06
N SER A 225 -1.68 2.64 16.61
CA SER A 225 -1.23 1.36 17.19
C SER A 225 -1.59 0.16 16.30
N GLY A 226 -2.29 0.41 15.19
CA GLY A 226 -2.71 -0.58 14.21
C GLY A 226 -1.72 -0.78 13.07
N THR A 227 -2.20 -1.18 11.89
CA THR A 227 -1.39 -1.30 10.67
C THR A 227 -1.79 -0.28 9.63
N ILE A 228 -0.81 0.40 9.03
CA ILE A 228 -0.99 1.16 7.80
C ILE A 228 -0.06 0.51 6.78
N ARG A 229 -0.57 0.24 5.58
CA ARG A 229 0.20 -0.49 4.59
C ARG A 229 -0.12 -0.16 3.16
N ASP A 230 0.88 -0.37 2.30
CA ASP A 230 0.78 -0.38 0.84
C ASP A 230 0.14 0.90 0.26
N LEU A 231 0.38 2.04 0.91
CA LEU A 231 -0.15 3.35 0.55
C LEU A 231 0.93 4.28 -0.01
N LEU A 232 0.61 4.98 -1.10
CA LEU A 232 1.52 5.95 -1.73
C LEU A 232 1.02 7.37 -1.50
N LEU A 233 1.76 8.18 -0.75
CA LEU A 233 1.50 9.61 -0.64
C LEU A 233 2.38 10.40 -1.61
N LEU A 234 1.76 11.13 -2.54
CA LEU A 234 2.47 11.95 -3.52
C LEU A 234 2.16 13.43 -3.37
N ASN A 235 3.19 14.26 -3.52
CA ASN A 235 3.08 15.72 -3.42
C ASN A 235 2.40 16.21 -2.13
N VAL A 236 2.73 15.62 -0.99
CA VAL A 236 2.14 16.05 0.29
C VAL A 236 2.77 17.34 0.80
N PHE A 237 1.97 18.15 1.49
CA PHE A 237 2.43 19.32 2.23
C PHE A 237 1.95 19.20 3.68
N ILE A 238 2.84 18.78 4.57
CA ILE A 238 2.57 18.67 6.00
C ILE A 238 3.30 19.78 6.74
N LYS A 239 2.57 20.60 7.49
CA LYS A 239 3.11 21.67 8.32
C LYS A 239 2.50 21.64 9.72
N SER A 240 3.33 21.33 10.70
CA SER A 240 2.97 21.34 12.11
C SER A 240 3.69 22.43 12.89
N HIS A 241 2.98 23.08 13.81
CA HIS A 241 3.53 23.98 14.83
C HIS A 241 3.59 23.36 16.24
N GLY A 242 3.25 22.08 16.41
CA GLY A 242 3.22 21.41 17.71
C GLY A 242 3.16 19.89 17.62
N GLY A 243 3.74 19.16 18.58
CA GLY A 243 3.81 17.68 18.53
C GLY A 243 4.86 17.15 17.56
N SER A 244 4.54 16.09 16.80
CA SER A 244 5.37 15.44 15.78
C SER A 244 4.85 15.71 14.37
N ALA A 245 5.65 15.49 13.32
CA ALA A 245 5.20 15.55 11.94
C ALA A 245 5.70 14.35 11.14
N GLY A 246 4.80 13.69 10.42
CA GLY A 246 5.09 12.58 9.52
C GLY A 246 4.36 12.73 8.19
N GLY A 247 4.75 11.96 7.18
CA GLY A 247 3.94 11.80 5.96
C GLY A 247 2.73 10.92 6.23
N ILE A 248 2.99 9.66 6.61
CA ILE A 248 1.97 8.62 6.86
C ILE A 248 1.33 8.82 8.23
N VAL A 249 2.15 8.87 9.29
CA VAL A 249 1.66 8.94 10.67
C VAL A 249 2.49 9.91 11.51
N ALA A 250 1.87 10.67 12.41
CA ALA A 250 2.64 11.55 13.27
C ALA A 250 3.32 10.75 14.40
N ASP A 251 2.57 9.89 15.11
CA ASP A 251 3.10 8.99 16.14
C ASP A 251 2.73 7.53 15.86
N ASN A 252 3.73 6.68 15.59
CA ASN A 252 3.54 5.25 15.36
C ASN A 252 3.90 4.42 16.59
N SER A 253 3.00 3.53 16.99
CA SER A 253 3.22 2.44 17.94
C SER A 253 2.84 1.06 17.37
N GLY A 254 2.31 1.02 16.15
CA GLY A 254 1.92 -0.19 15.43
C GLY A 254 2.89 -0.54 14.30
N LEU A 255 2.36 -1.00 13.16
CA LEU A 255 3.13 -1.42 11.99
C LEU A 255 2.86 -0.50 10.79
N LEU A 256 3.93 0.04 10.19
CA LEU A 256 3.91 0.67 8.88
C LEU A 256 4.66 -0.25 7.91
N ILE A 257 4.04 -0.61 6.79
CA ILE A 257 4.62 -1.59 5.86
C ILE A 257 4.30 -1.31 4.40
N GLY A 258 5.32 -1.17 3.56
CA GLY A 258 5.11 -0.89 2.12
C GLY A 258 4.64 0.53 1.81
N ASP A 259 4.68 1.44 2.78
CA ASP A 259 4.19 2.81 2.59
C ASP A 259 5.26 3.72 1.96
N THR A 260 4.84 4.61 1.07
CA THR A 260 5.70 5.63 0.47
C THR A 260 5.18 7.04 0.78
N ALA A 261 6.08 7.96 1.12
CA ALA A 261 5.74 9.38 1.26
C ALA A 261 6.69 10.30 0.47
N ASN A 262 6.12 11.09 -0.43
CA ASN A 262 6.80 12.12 -1.18
C ASN A 262 6.17 13.49 -0.92
N GLY A 263 7.00 14.48 -0.58
CA GLY A 263 6.56 15.87 -0.52
C GLY A 263 7.37 16.72 0.45
N LYS A 264 6.71 17.66 1.10
CA LYS A 264 7.33 18.61 2.04
C LYS A 264 6.71 18.46 3.42
N ILE A 265 7.52 17.99 4.38
CA ILE A 265 7.13 17.78 5.76
C ILE A 265 7.91 18.75 6.65
N LEU A 266 7.19 19.64 7.33
CA LEU A 266 7.75 20.74 8.11
C LEU A 266 7.20 20.69 9.54
N ARG A 267 8.10 20.49 10.50
CA ARG A 267 7.82 20.68 11.92
C ARG A 267 8.50 21.96 12.40
N LEU A 268 7.71 22.97 12.75
CA LEU A 268 8.22 24.29 13.14
C LEU A 268 8.41 24.42 14.65
N GLY A 269 9.62 24.78 15.08
CA GLY A 269 10.01 24.77 16.49
C GLY A 269 10.41 23.36 16.95
N ASN A 270 10.56 23.17 18.26
CA ASN A 270 11.08 21.90 18.79
C ASN A 270 10.03 20.78 18.64
N GLY A 271 10.39 19.71 17.94
CA GLY A 271 9.58 18.51 17.73
C GLY A 271 10.08 17.66 16.56
N PRO A 272 9.84 16.34 16.59
CA PRO A 272 10.36 15.43 15.60
C PRO A 272 9.61 15.55 14.26
N ALA A 273 10.38 15.54 13.15
CA ALA A 273 9.87 15.42 11.79
C ALA A 273 10.47 14.20 11.08
N GLY A 274 9.65 13.34 10.50
CA GLY A 274 10.10 12.24 9.65
C GLY A 274 9.33 12.16 8.34
N GLY A 275 9.94 11.59 7.31
CA GLY A 275 9.31 11.39 6.00
C GLY A 275 8.10 10.46 6.07
N ILE A 276 8.21 9.37 6.82
CA ILE A 276 7.13 8.40 7.08
C ILE A 276 6.44 8.72 8.40
N ALA A 277 7.22 8.72 9.49
CA ALA A 277 6.71 8.88 10.85
C ALA A 277 7.40 10.01 11.61
N GLY A 278 6.65 10.82 12.35
CA GLY A 278 7.28 11.79 13.26
C GLY A 278 8.02 11.09 14.40
N THR A 279 7.27 10.34 15.20
CA THR A 279 7.77 9.48 16.28
C THR A 279 7.49 8.02 15.96
N ASN A 280 8.41 7.12 16.30
CA ASN A 280 8.19 5.68 16.20
C ASN A 280 8.60 4.93 17.48
N THR A 281 7.66 4.16 18.03
CA THR A 281 7.88 3.12 19.05
C THR A 281 7.46 1.72 18.57
N GLY A 282 6.82 1.61 17.40
CA GLY A 282 6.44 0.36 16.74
C GLY A 282 7.42 -0.05 15.64
N THR A 283 6.93 -0.63 14.55
CA THR A 283 7.74 -1.12 13.43
C THR A 283 7.47 -0.31 12.17
N ILE A 284 8.55 0.07 11.48
CA ILE A 284 8.53 0.61 10.11
C ILE A 284 9.32 -0.35 9.24
N PHE A 285 8.67 -0.97 8.27
CA PHE A 285 9.26 -2.01 7.43
C PHE A 285 8.99 -1.74 5.95
N ARG A 286 10.02 -1.78 5.09
CA ARG A 286 9.85 -1.54 3.63
C ARG A 286 9.09 -0.26 3.29
N CYS A 287 9.42 0.84 3.97
CA CYS A 287 8.83 2.14 3.70
C CYS A 287 9.84 3.08 3.05
N ASP A 288 9.36 3.97 2.18
CA ASP A 288 10.22 4.86 1.40
C ASP A 288 9.80 6.33 1.52
N SER A 289 10.77 7.23 1.72
CA SER A 289 10.49 8.67 1.75
C SER A 289 11.35 9.48 0.80
N SER A 290 10.77 10.52 0.22
CA SER A 290 11.47 11.46 -0.65
C SER A 290 10.92 12.90 -0.50
N GLY A 291 11.65 13.87 -1.04
CA GLY A 291 11.27 15.29 -0.98
C GLY A 291 12.06 16.06 0.10
N THR A 292 11.39 16.76 1.01
CA THR A 292 12.04 17.58 2.05
C THR A 292 11.42 17.35 3.41
N VAL A 293 12.27 17.09 4.41
CA VAL A 293 11.89 16.96 5.82
C VAL A 293 12.65 18.01 6.63
N ALA A 294 11.94 18.87 7.36
CA ALA A 294 12.54 19.86 8.23
C ALA A 294 11.92 19.84 9.63
N GLY A 295 12.74 19.87 10.67
CA GLY A 295 12.31 19.79 12.07
C GLY A 295 13.47 19.61 13.03
N SER A 296 13.20 19.67 14.34
CA SER A 296 14.23 19.58 15.37
C SER A 296 13.78 18.64 16.50
N PRO A 297 14.10 17.32 16.43
CA PRO A 297 14.94 16.65 15.43
C PRO A 297 14.23 16.39 14.08
N ALA A 298 15.00 16.10 13.02
CA ALA A 298 14.49 15.64 11.72
C ALA A 298 15.22 14.39 11.23
N GLY A 299 14.50 13.49 10.57
CA GLY A 299 15.06 12.30 9.94
C GLY A 299 14.37 11.95 8.63
N GLY A 300 15.08 11.24 7.75
CA GLY A 300 14.57 10.86 6.43
C GLY A 300 13.29 10.03 6.54
N ILE A 301 13.35 8.89 7.24
CA ILE A 301 12.18 8.04 7.49
C ILE A 301 11.43 8.46 8.77
N VAL A 302 12.16 8.58 9.88
CA VAL A 302 11.59 8.83 11.21
C VAL A 302 12.31 9.98 11.90
N GLY A 303 11.57 10.89 12.53
CA GLY A 303 12.14 12.03 13.25
C GLY A 303 12.70 11.66 14.63
N SER A 304 12.01 10.80 15.37
CA SER A 304 12.49 10.24 16.64
C SER A 304 12.13 8.76 16.74
N LEU A 305 13.15 7.92 16.85
CA LEU A 305 13.02 6.47 17.08
C LEU A 305 13.39 6.20 18.54
N SER A 306 12.42 5.75 19.35
CA SER A 306 12.66 5.51 20.79
C SER A 306 12.90 4.03 21.11
N SER A 307 11.87 3.19 20.95
CA SER A 307 11.93 1.74 21.24
C SER A 307 11.49 0.86 20.05
N GLY A 308 11.31 1.48 18.88
CA GLY A 308 10.77 0.82 17.70
C GLY A 308 11.83 0.19 16.79
N VAL A 309 11.35 -0.50 15.75
CA VAL A 309 12.16 -1.11 14.69
C VAL A 309 12.04 -0.27 13.42
N LEU A 310 13.16 -0.08 12.74
CA LEU A 310 13.24 0.44 11.37
C LEU A 310 14.02 -0.55 10.53
N GLU A 311 13.37 -1.17 9.56
CA GLU A 311 13.96 -2.24 8.76
C GLU A 311 13.60 -2.07 7.27
N ALA A 312 14.54 -2.43 6.39
CA ALA A 312 14.37 -2.47 4.93
C ALA A 312 13.76 -1.19 4.31
N SER A 313 13.97 -0.03 4.92
CA SER A 313 13.36 1.25 4.55
C SER A 313 14.41 2.24 4.06
N ALA A 314 14.08 3.09 3.10
CA ALA A 314 15.04 4.02 2.50
C ALA A 314 14.51 5.44 2.34
N SER A 315 15.41 6.43 2.46
CA SER A 315 15.06 7.84 2.26
C SER A 315 16.00 8.49 1.25
N SER A 316 15.41 9.18 0.28
CA SER A 316 16.08 10.14 -0.60
C SER A 316 15.71 11.60 -0.30
N ALA A 317 15.02 11.84 0.82
CA ALA A 317 14.61 13.19 1.22
C ALA A 317 15.80 14.07 1.63
N ASN A 318 15.70 15.37 1.32
CA ASN A 318 16.58 16.40 1.85
C ASN A 318 16.15 16.73 3.30
N VAL A 319 17.02 16.45 4.27
CA VAL A 319 16.71 16.60 5.70
C VAL A 319 17.41 17.83 6.28
N SER A 320 16.70 18.65 7.05
CA SER A 320 17.23 19.86 7.70
C SER A 320 16.71 20.06 9.13
N GLY A 321 17.56 20.64 9.98
CA GLY A 321 17.31 20.90 11.41
C GLY A 321 16.85 22.32 11.70
#